data_AF-A0A9E1AM48-F1
#
_entry.id   AF-A0A9E1AM48-F1
#
_cell.length_a   1.000
_cell.length_b   1.000
_cell.length_c   1.000
_cell.angle_alpha   90.00
_cell.angle_beta   90.00
_cell.angle_gamma   90.00
#
_symmetry.space_group_name_H-M   'P 1'
#
loop_
_entity.id
_entity.type
_entity.pdbx_description
1 polymer ?
#
loop_
_entity_poly.entity_id
_entity_poly.type
_entity_poly.pdbx_seq_one_letter_code
_entity_poly.pdbx_strand_id
1 'polypeptide(L)' 'MATAYHTEAHERRYQNRTILIENATPVYRWEERETVKKAIEERLYDIFCKYASS' A
#
# COMPACT_ATOMS: atom_id res chain seq x y z
N MET A 1 14.35 -9.65 -8.73
CA MET A 1 14.32 -8.26 -9.23
C MET A 1 14.33 -7.35 -8.01
N ALA A 2 15.28 -6.42 -7.91
CA ALA A 2 15.28 -5.45 -6.81
C ALA A 2 14.15 -4.44 -7.09
N THR A 3 13.01 -4.61 -6.43
CA THR A 3 11.97 -3.58 -6.41
C THR A 3 12.57 -2.37 -5.72
N ALA A 4 12.65 -1.25 -6.43
CA ALA A 4 12.98 0.02 -5.80
C ALA A 4 11.84 0.36 -4.85
N TYR A 5 12.14 0.64 -3.59
CA TYR A 5 11.16 1.12 -2.63
C TYR A 5 11.45 2.59 -2.34
N HIS A 6 10.41 3.42 -2.35
CA HIS A 6 10.48 4.73 -1.74
C HIS A 6 10.26 4.52 -0.25
N THR A 7 11.27 4.83 0.56
CA THR A 7 11.18 4.75 2.01
C THR A 7 10.95 6.14 2.58
N GLU A 8 9.98 6.25 3.48
CA GLU A 8 9.74 7.46 4.27
C GLU A 8 9.81 7.09 5.74
N ALA A 9 10.76 7.67 6.46
CA ALA A 9 10.99 7.40 7.87
C ALA A 9 10.42 8.52 8.74
N HIS A 10 9.60 8.15 9.71
CA HIS A 10 9.03 9.06 10.69
C HIS A 10 9.42 8.64 12.10
N GLU A 11 10.04 9.55 12.82
CA GLU A 11 10.21 9.40 14.25
C GLU A 11 8.94 9.83 14.98
N ARG A 12 8.51 8.98 15.92
CA ARG A 12 7.40 9.25 16.82
C ARG A 12 7.82 8.93 18.24
N ARG A 13 7.59 9.87 19.14
CA ARG A 13 7.76 9.63 20.57
C ARG A 13 6.49 8.97 21.09
N TYR A 14 6.65 7.85 21.78
CA TYR A 14 5.57 7.16 22.47
C TYR A 14 6.03 6.82 23.89
N GLN A 15 5.39 7.44 24.88
CA GLN A 15 5.81 7.41 26.28
C GLN A 15 7.28 7.85 26.43
N ASN A 16 8.13 7.06 27.10
CA ASN A 16 9.56 7.32 27.26
C ASN A 16 10.43 6.67 26.16
N ARG A 17 9.86 6.33 25.00
CA ARG A 17 10.57 5.69 23.88
C ARG A 17 10.39 6.48 22.59
N THR A 18 11.42 6.44 21.74
CA THR A 18 11.33 6.90 20.36
C THR A 18 11.14 5.68 19.46
N ILE A 19 10.10 5.71 18.63
CA ILE A 19 9.79 4.69 17.64
C ILE A 19 10.13 5.28 16.26
N LEU A 20 10.81 4.49 15.43
CA LEU A 20 11.03 4.79 14.02
C LEU A 20 9.99 4.01 13.21
N ILE A 21 9.16 4.72 12.46
CA ILE A 21 8.21 4.14 11.51
C ILE A 21 8.78 4.32 10.12
N GLU A 22 9.10 3.23 9.43
CA GLU A 22 9.58 3.27 8.06
C GLU A 22 8.47 2.78 7.12
N ASN A 23 7.90 3.71 6.35
CA ASN A 23 6.94 3.40 5.31
C ASN A 23 7.71 3.00 4.05
N ALA A 24 7.65 1.73 3.68
CA ALA A 24 8.21 1.23 2.43
C ALA A 24 7.13 1.15 1.35
N THR A 25 7.17 2.07 0.38
CA THR A 25 6.24 2.07 -0.75
C THR A 25 6.93 1.52 -2.00
N PRO A 26 6.44 0.43 -2.61
CA PRO A 26 7.03 -0.11 -3.83
C PRO A 26 6.93 0.89 -4.99
N VAL A 27 8.03 1.09 -5.70
CA VAL A 27 8.09 1.90 -6.92
C VAL A 27 7.85 0.98 -8.11
N TYR A 28 6.72 1.19 -8.76
CA TYR A 28 6.31 0.43 -9.94
C TYR A 28 6.68 1.18 -11.22
N ARG A 29 7.01 0.43 -12.28
CA ARG A 29 6.94 0.97 -13.64
C ARG A 29 5.47 1.21 -14.03
N TRP A 30 5.24 2.02 -15.06
CA TRP A 30 3.89 2.40 -15.46
C TRP A 30 3.00 1.17 -15.77
N GLU A 31 3.54 0.19 -16.48
CA GLU A 31 2.82 -1.03 -16.85
C GLU A 31 2.48 -1.91 -15.63
N GLU A 32 3.42 -2.02 -14.70
CA GLU A 32 3.23 -2.74 -13.43
C GLU A 32 2.16 -2.03 -12.57
N ARG A 33 2.19 -0.69 -12.54
CA ARG A 33 1.23 0.12 -11.79
C ARG A 33 -0.19 -0.07 -12.28
N GLU A 34 -0.42 -0.07 -13.59
CA GLU A 34 -1.76 -0.30 -14.16
C GLU A 34 -2.25 -1.73 -13.88
N THR A 35 -1.35 -2.72 -13.94
CA THR A 35 -1.69 -4.11 -13.61
C THR A 35 -2.12 -4.25 -12.14
N VAL A 36 -1.35 -3.66 -11.22
CA VAL A 36 -1.66 -3.64 -9.78
C VAL A 36 -2.96 -2.90 -9.51
N LYS A 37 -3.17 -1.74 -10.15
CA LYS A 37 -4.38 -0.94 -10.02
C LYS A 37 -5.62 -1.74 -10.43
N LYS A 38 -5.58 -2.40 -11.60
CA LYS A 38 -6.70 -3.21 -12.08
C LYS A 38 -7.02 -4.37 -11.13
N ALA A 39 -6.00 -5.05 -10.61
CA ALA A 39 -6.19 -6.12 -9.63
C ALA A 39 -6.84 -5.62 -8.32
N ILE A 40 -6.51 -4.40 -7.89
CA ILE A 40 -7.15 -3.76 -6.73
C ILE A 40 -8.61 -3.43 -7.04
N GLU A 41 -8.89 -2.83 -8.20
CA GLU A 41 -10.25 -2.47 -8.63
C GLU A 41 -11.18 -3.68 -8.72
N GLU A 42 -10.71 -4.79 -9.31
CA GLU A 42 -11.47 -6.04 -9.38
C GLU A 42 -11.81 -6.57 -7.97
N ARG A 43 -10.85 -6.55 -7.05
CA ARG A 43 -11.07 -7.04 -5.69
C ARG A 43 -11.99 -6.13 -4.87
N LEU A 44 -11.93 -4.81 -5.11
CA LEU A 44 -12.86 -3.85 -4.51
C LEU A 44 -14.28 -4.05 -5.05
N TYR A 45 -14.42 -4.29 -6.35
CA TYR A 45 -15.70 -4.59 -6.97
C TYR A 45 -16.35 -5.82 -6.32
N ASP A 46 -15.61 -6.92 -6.14
CA ASP A 46 -16.12 -8.12 -5.47
C ASP A 46 -16.62 -7.84 -4.05
N ILE A 47 -15.87 -7.02 -3.30
CA ILE A 47 -16.26 -6.60 -1.95
C ILE A 47 -17.55 -5.77 -1.99
N PHE A 48 -17.63 -4.80 -2.90
CA PHE A 48 -18.84 -3.98 -3.04
C PHE A 48 -20.05 -4.81 -3.44
N CYS A 49 -19.91 -5.78 -4.36
CA CYS A 49 -20.98 -6.70 -4.72
C CYS A 49 -21.48 -7.50 -3.52
N LYS A 50 -20.57 -7.95 -2.64
CA LYS A 50 -20.94 -8.65 -1.40
C LYS A 50 -21.84 -7.80 -0.51
N TYR A 51 -21.53 -6.52 -0.35
CA TYR A 51 -22.30 -5.62 0.52
C TYR A 51 -23.55 -5.03 -0.17
N ALA A 52 -23.56 -4.88 -1.49
CA ALA A 52 -24.71 -4.36 -2.23
C ALA A 52 -25.84 -5.38 -2.39
N SER A 53 -25.53 -6.68 -2.29
CA SER A 53 -26.50 -7.77 -2.40
C SER A 53 -27.10 -8.19 -1.03
N SER A 54 -26.83 -7.42 0.04
CA SER A 54 -27.35 -7.65 1.41
C SER A 54 -28.47 -6.69 1.76
#